data_AF-A0A6P2A0M5-F1
#
_entry.id   AF-A0A6P2A0M5-F1
#
_cell.length_a   1.000
_cell.length_b   1.000
_cell.length_c   1.000
_cell.angle_alpha   90.00
_cell.angle_beta   90.00
_cell.angle_gamma   90.00
#
_symmetry.space_group_name_H-M   'P 1'
#
loop_
_entity.id
_entity.type
_entity.pdbx_description
1 polymer ?
#
loop_
_entity_poly.entity_id
_entity_poly.type
_entity_poly.pdbx_seq_one_letter_code
_entity_poly.pdbx_strand_id
1 'polypeptide(L)'
;MEDKKAYQESMEARFSELGAKIDELQAKADQARGDVEADINQKIVALKTKQDEVNQQLQSLKVSGDEAWETLQVGFQRAWDELSRAFEEAAAKFQGNKPS
;
A
#
# COMPACT_ATOMS: atom_id res chain seq x y z
N MET A 1 -21.22 -5.93 13.36
CA MET A 1 -20.18 -6.96 13.15
C MET A 1 -20.04 -7.34 11.69
N GLU A 2 -21.13 -7.62 10.97
CA GLU A 2 -21.09 -7.97 9.54
C GLU A 2 -20.38 -6.90 8.69
N ASP A 3 -20.69 -5.61 8.92
CA ASP A 3 -20.01 -4.49 8.25
C ASP A 3 -18.50 -4.43 8.52
N LYS A 4 -18.08 -4.78 9.75
CA LYS A 4 -16.66 -4.78 10.14
C LYS A 4 -15.90 -5.88 9.43
N LYS A 5 -16.50 -7.08 9.37
CA LYS A 5 -15.92 -8.22 8.67
C LYS A 5 -15.84 -7.96 7.16
N ALA A 6 -16.92 -7.45 6.56
CA ALA A 6 -16.92 -7.09 5.14
C ALA A 6 -15.88 -6.01 4.82
N TYR A 7 -15.71 -5.02 5.69
CA TYR A 7 -14.65 -4.01 5.55
C TYR A 7 -13.25 -4.65 5.61
N GLN A 8 -12.99 -5.50 6.61
CA GLN A 8 -11.70 -6.19 6.76
C GLN A 8 -11.36 -7.05 5.54
N GLU A 9 -12.30 -7.88 5.07
CA GLU A 9 -12.13 -8.72 3.87
C GLU A 9 -11.87 -7.88 2.62
N SER A 10 -12.60 -6.76 2.45
CA SER A 10 -12.38 -5.84 1.34
C SER A 10 -10.98 -5.22 1.37
N MET A 11 -10.52 -4.80 2.55
CA MET A 11 -9.19 -4.22 2.71
C MET A 11 -8.08 -5.24 2.50
N GLU A 12 -8.26 -6.48 2.96
CA GLU A 12 -7.32 -7.58 2.69
C GLU A 12 -7.16 -7.84 1.19
N ALA A 13 -8.27 -7.90 0.45
CA ALA A 13 -8.23 -8.09 -0.99
C ALA A 13 -7.48 -6.96 -1.69
N ARG A 14 -7.79 -5.70 -1.34
CA ARG A 14 -7.09 -4.52 -1.90
C ARG A 14 -5.60 -4.52 -1.54
N PHE A 15 -5.26 -4.87 -0.30
CA PHE A 15 -3.87 -4.95 0.16
C PHE A 15 -3.09 -6.02 -0.62
N SER A 16 -3.68 -7.19 -0.83
CA SER A 16 -3.08 -8.24 -1.64
C SER A 16 -2.89 -7.81 -3.10
N GLU A 17 -3.88 -7.13 -3.69
CA GLU A 17 -3.78 -6.61 -5.06
C GLU A 17 -2.66 -5.57 -5.17
N LEU A 18 -2.59 -4.63 -4.24
CA LEU A 18 -1.55 -3.61 -4.23
C LEU A 18 -0.16 -4.21 -4.04
N GLY A 19 -0.02 -5.22 -3.17
CA GLY A 19 1.23 -5.96 -3.00
C GLY A 19 1.73 -6.59 -4.29
N ALA A 20 0.85 -7.28 -5.02
CA ALA A 20 1.20 -7.85 -6.32
C ALA A 20 1.66 -6.78 -7.33
N LYS A 21 1.03 -5.59 -7.33
CA LYS A 21 1.45 -4.47 -8.19
C LYS A 21 2.79 -3.87 -7.77
N ILE A 22 3.10 -3.79 -6.48
CA ILE A 22 4.42 -3.37 -5.97
C ILE A 22 5.50 -4.37 -6.41
N ASP A 23 5.21 -5.66 -6.34
CA ASP A 23 6.13 -6.71 -6.82
C ASP A 23 6.35 -6.64 -8.33
N GLU A 24 5.29 -6.35 -9.10
CA GLU A 24 5.41 -6.11 -10.54
C GLU A 24 6.30 -4.88 -10.83
N LEU A 25 6.13 -3.78 -10.09
CA LEU A 25 7.00 -2.61 -10.22
C LEU A 25 8.45 -2.92 -9.88
N GLN A 26 8.71 -3.74 -8.86
CA GLN A 26 10.06 -4.22 -8.53
C GLN A 26 10.68 -5.00 -9.66
N ALA A 27 9.96 -5.98 -10.20
CA ALA A 27 10.47 -6.79 -11.31
C ALA A 27 10.79 -5.93 -12.55
N LYS A 28 9.99 -4.88 -12.80
CA LYS A 28 10.27 -3.94 -13.90
C LYS A 28 11.43 -2.99 -13.59
N ALA A 29 11.59 -2.57 -12.34
CA ALA A 29 12.72 -1.77 -11.88
C ALA A 29 14.04 -2.52 -12.07
N ASP A 30 14.07 -3.82 -11.72
CA ASP A 30 15.23 -4.70 -11.87
C ASP A 30 15.62 -4.93 -13.35
N GLN A 31 14.69 -4.67 -14.29
CA GLN A 31 14.95 -4.69 -15.73
C GLN A 31 15.43 -3.35 -16.28
N ALA A 32 15.22 -2.25 -15.54
CA ALA A 32 15.78 -0.95 -15.87
C ALA A 32 17.31 -0.95 -15.66
N ARG A 33 18.00 0.08 -16.13
CA ARG A 33 19.47 0.18 -16.00
C ARG A 33 19.88 1.57 -15.56
N GLY A 34 20.92 1.64 -14.73
CA GLY A 34 21.58 2.89 -14.35
C GLY A 34 20.76 3.74 -13.37
N ASP A 35 20.79 5.06 -13.49
CA ASP A 35 20.19 5.97 -12.50
C ASP A 35 18.67 5.80 -12.34
N VAL A 36 17.99 5.34 -13.39
CA VAL A 36 16.54 5.06 -13.38
C VAL A 36 16.22 3.88 -12.46
N GLU A 37 17.04 2.84 -12.47
CA GLU A 37 16.90 1.68 -11.58
C GLU A 37 17.05 2.10 -10.11
N ALA A 38 18.04 2.96 -9.81
CA ALA A 38 18.29 3.42 -8.45
C ALA A 38 17.16 4.28 -7.86
N ASP A 39 16.62 5.27 -8.59
CA ASP A 39 15.49 6.11 -8.11
C ASP A 39 14.22 5.27 -7.89
N ILE A 40 13.94 4.33 -8.81
CA ILE A 40 12.76 3.47 -8.71
C ILE A 40 12.90 2.49 -7.53
N ASN A 41 14.06 1.87 -7.34
CA ASN A 41 14.30 0.97 -6.23
C ASN A 41 14.15 1.67 -4.87
N GLN A 42 14.64 2.90 -4.72
CA GLN A 42 14.44 3.68 -3.50
C GLN A 42 12.95 3.92 -3.21
N LYS A 43 12.16 4.23 -4.24
CA LYS A 43 10.70 4.41 -4.10
C LYS A 43 10.01 3.12 -3.71
N ILE A 44 10.40 1.99 -4.30
CA ILE A 44 9.80 0.69 -3.97
C ILE A 44 10.12 0.27 -2.54
N VAL A 45 11.35 0.53 -2.06
CA VAL A 45 11.68 0.30 -0.64
C VAL A 45 10.76 1.11 0.27
N ALA A 46 10.53 2.39 -0.04
CA ALA A 46 9.59 3.21 0.72
C ALA A 46 8.15 2.68 0.66
N LEU A 47 7.70 2.17 -0.49
CA LEU A 47 6.38 1.54 -0.63
C LEU A 47 6.26 0.27 0.21
N LYS A 48 7.29 -0.58 0.23
CA LYS A 48 7.31 -1.81 1.04
C LYS A 48 7.25 -1.49 2.54
N THR A 49 7.98 -0.47 3.00
CA THR A 49 7.88 -0.01 4.39
C THR A 49 6.46 0.44 4.74
N LYS A 50 5.84 1.27 3.89
CA LYS A 50 4.45 1.72 4.10
C LYS A 50 3.46 0.54 4.04
N GLN A 51 3.69 -0.42 3.16
CA GLN A 51 2.90 -1.65 3.06
C GLN A 51 2.95 -2.44 4.36
N ASP A 52 4.13 -2.61 4.96
CA ASP A 52 4.28 -3.29 6.24
C ASP A 52 3.54 -2.56 7.39
N GLU A 53 3.64 -1.23 7.44
CA GLU A 53 2.91 -0.40 8.41
C GLU A 53 1.39 -0.58 8.30
N VAL A 54 0.87 -0.54 7.06
CA VAL A 54 -0.56 -0.73 6.78
C VAL A 54 -1.00 -2.14 7.15
N ASN A 55 -0.18 -3.16 6.88
CA ASN A 55 -0.47 -4.53 7.29
C ASN A 55 -0.61 -4.65 8.81
N GLN A 56 0.33 -4.06 9.57
CA GLN A 56 0.27 -4.06 11.03
C GLN A 56 -1.01 -3.39 11.56
N GLN A 57 -1.43 -2.28 10.94
CA GLN A 57 -2.69 -1.62 11.28
C GLN A 57 -3.91 -2.46 10.91
N LEU A 58 -3.89 -3.16 9.78
CA LEU A 58 -4.96 -4.08 9.39
C LEU A 58 -5.10 -5.22 10.39
N GLN A 59 -3.99 -5.84 10.82
CA GLN A 59 -4.02 -6.87 11.86
C GLN A 59 -4.57 -6.32 13.18
N SER A 60 -4.17 -5.11 13.58
CA SER A 60 -4.70 -4.44 14.78
C SER A 60 -6.22 -4.22 14.67
N LEU A 61 -6.70 -3.80 13.50
CA LEU A 61 -8.12 -3.62 13.24
C LEU A 61 -8.90 -4.94 13.33
N LYS A 62 -8.33 -6.06 12.86
CA LYS A 62 -8.94 -7.40 12.93
C LYS A 62 -9.17 -7.90 14.36
N VAL A 63 -8.22 -7.65 15.25
CA VAL A 63 -8.28 -8.14 16.64
C VAL A 63 -8.93 -7.15 17.60
N SER A 64 -9.25 -5.94 17.14
CA SER A 64 -9.83 -4.89 17.98
C SER A 64 -11.29 -5.15 18.36
N GLY A 65 -11.63 -4.80 19.61
CA GLY A 65 -13.01 -4.76 20.09
C GLY A 65 -13.77 -3.56 19.53
N ASP A 66 -15.10 -3.55 19.74
CA ASP A 66 -15.98 -2.60 19.07
C ASP A 66 -15.65 -1.13 19.35
N GLU A 67 -15.25 -0.82 20.59
CA GLU A 67 -14.90 0.54 21.05
C GLU A 67 -13.62 1.09 20.42
N ALA A 68 -12.60 0.25 20.21
CA ALA A 68 -11.34 0.66 19.60
C ALA A 68 -11.40 0.67 18.06
N TRP A 69 -12.34 -0.09 17.48
CA TRP A 69 -12.41 -0.34 16.04
C TRP A 69 -12.57 0.94 15.23
N GLU A 70 -13.46 1.87 15.63
CA GLU A 70 -13.69 3.11 14.88
C GLU A 70 -12.44 3.99 14.82
N THR A 71 -11.73 4.13 15.94
CA THR A 71 -10.50 4.93 16.00
C THR A 71 -9.39 4.28 15.18
N LEU A 72 -9.23 2.96 15.27
CA LEU A 72 -8.24 2.21 14.49
C LEU A 72 -8.57 2.21 13.00
N GLN A 73 -9.85 2.15 12.63
CA GLN A 73 -10.29 2.19 11.23
C GLN A 73 -9.93 3.52 10.58
N VAL A 74 -10.09 4.65 11.28
CA VAL A 74 -9.67 5.96 10.78
C VAL A 74 -8.15 6.05 10.59
N GLY A 75 -7.37 5.51 11.54
CA GLY A 75 -5.91 5.44 11.41
C GLY A 75 -5.46 4.59 10.22
N PHE A 76 -6.05 3.41 10.10
CA PHE A 76 -5.81 2.49 9.01
C PHE A 76 -6.15 3.12 7.65
N GLN A 77 -7.32 3.76 7.53
CA GLN A 77 -7.76 4.41 6.30
C GLN A 77 -6.74 5.46 5.83
N ARG A 78 -6.22 6.28 6.75
CA ARG A 78 -5.19 7.29 6.42
C ARG A 78 -3.90 6.64 5.92
N ALA A 79 -3.42 5.60 6.61
CA ALA A 79 -2.22 4.88 6.21
C ALA A 79 -2.39 4.19 4.84
N TRP A 80 -3.56 3.61 4.59
CA TRP A 80 -3.94 3.02 3.30
C TRP A 80 -3.96 4.05 2.17
N ASP A 81 -4.55 5.22 2.40
CA ASP A 81 -4.64 6.30 1.41
C ASP A 81 -3.24 6.84 1.07
N GLU A 82 -2.37 7.01 2.07
CA GLU A 82 -0.97 7.41 1.86
C GLU A 82 -0.18 6.38 1.04
N LEU A 83 -0.32 5.09 1.36
CA LEU A 83 0.33 4.02 0.62
C LEU A 83 -0.16 3.97 -0.84
N SER A 84 -1.47 4.06 -1.04
CA SER A 84 -2.09 4.03 -2.37
C SER A 84 -1.59 5.20 -3.23
N ARG A 85 -1.56 6.40 -2.66
CA ARG A 85 -1.04 7.59 -3.34
C ARG A 85 0.45 7.47 -3.68
N ALA A 86 1.27 7.00 -2.73
CA ALA A 86 2.68 6.80 -2.98
C ALA A 86 2.92 5.79 -4.12
N PHE A 87 2.11 4.73 -4.17
CA PHE A 87 2.16 3.74 -5.23
C PHE A 87 1.80 4.36 -6.59
N GLU A 88 0.70 5.13 -6.66
CA GLU A 88 0.28 5.83 -7.88
C GLU A 88 1.37 6.78 -8.40
N GLU A 89 2.01 7.54 -7.51
CA GLU A 89 3.12 8.43 -7.86
C GLU A 89 4.34 7.66 -8.41
N ALA A 90 4.67 6.51 -7.81
CA ALA A 90 5.75 5.65 -8.29
C ALA A 90 5.41 5.00 -9.66
N ALA A 91 4.19 4.50 -9.82
CA ALA A 91 3.71 3.91 -11.06
C ALA A 91 3.65 4.93 -12.21
N ALA A 92 3.22 6.17 -11.94
CA ALA A 92 3.18 7.25 -12.91
C ALA A 92 4.59 7.61 -13.42
N LYS A 93 5.56 7.72 -12.50
CA LYS A 93 6.97 7.91 -12.87
C LYS A 93 7.50 6.77 -13.74
N PHE A 94 7.11 5.53 -13.44
CA PHE A 94 7.50 4.36 -14.23
C PHE A 94 6.95 4.42 -15.67
N GLN A 95 5.71 4.90 -15.84
CA GLN A 95 5.05 5.01 -17.16
C GLN A 95 5.45 6.26 -17.95
N GLY A 96 6.31 7.13 -17.40
CA GLY A 96 6.71 8.38 -18.04
C GLY A 96 5.61 9.45 -18.09
N ASN A 97 4.48 9.25 -17.40
CA ASN A 97 3.38 10.20 -17.36
C ASN A 97 3.46 11.01 -16.07
N LYS A 98 3.61 12.34 -16.19
CA LYS A 98 3.60 13.23 -15.04
C LYS A 98 2.19 13.20 -14.43
N PRO A 99 2.01 12.94 -13.12
CA PRO A 99 0.69 13.09 -12.50
C PRO A 99 0.20 14.52 -12.74
N SER A 100 -1.00 14.65 -13.31
CA SER A 100 -1.63 15.94 -13.65
C SER A 100 -2.06 16.70 -12.40
#